data_AF-A0A401Y6F2-F1
#
_entry.id   AF-A0A401Y6F2-F1
#
_cell.length_a   1.000
_cell.length_b   1.000
_cell.length_c   1.000
_cell.angle_alpha   90.00
_cell.angle_beta   90.00
_cell.angle_gamma   90.00
#
_symmetry.space_group_name_H-M   'P 1'
#
loop_
_entity.id
_entity.type
_entity.pdbx_description
1 polymer ?
#
loop_
_entity_poly.entity_id
_entity_poly.type
_entity_poly.pdbx_seq_one_letter_code
_entity_poly.pdbx_strand_id
1 'polypeptide(L)'
;MTERPVERTSTRTGLDRKPAQQAAASKPSAVPPPASSGGTPPRAPLTERISAKLSNAADEHRANANPDSKVAVKKAAQGSRPPRRARLRLSRIDPWSVMKTAFLLSVAFGVVTIVSVLMVWSVLGAAGVWDSINKTVQDIVGGQDASSFDVQNYVGTSRVLGFTMLVAVIDVVLLTAIATLGAFLYNMAAALLGGIEVTLAEDS
;
A
#
# COMPACT_ATOMS: atom_id res chain seq x y z
N MET A 1 28.73 66.66 -11.81
CA MET A 1 27.95 66.15 -10.68
C MET A 1 27.61 64.69 -10.99
N THR A 2 28.06 63.66 -10.29
CA THR A 2 28.85 63.57 -9.05
C THR A 2 29.16 62.07 -8.83
N GLU A 3 30.33 61.78 -8.24
CA GLU A 3 30.75 60.56 -7.49
C GLU A 3 30.78 59.18 -8.21
N ARG A 4 31.92 58.49 -8.45
CA ARG A 4 32.93 57.83 -7.55
C ARG A 4 32.43 56.48 -6.93
N PRO A 5 33.29 55.55 -6.46
CA PRO A 5 33.99 54.51 -7.25
C PRO A 5 33.84 53.07 -6.64
N VAL A 6 34.24 52.02 -7.37
CA VAL A 6 34.45 50.68 -6.80
C VAL A 6 35.88 50.58 -6.27
N GLU A 7 36.03 50.22 -5.00
CA GLU A 7 37.31 50.06 -4.30
C GLU A 7 38.25 49.05 -4.99
N ARG A 8 39.48 49.50 -5.19
CA ARG A 8 40.66 48.64 -5.25
C ARG A 8 41.03 48.25 -3.82
N THR A 9 41.70 47.10 -3.65
CA THR A 9 43.14 47.07 -3.27
C THR A 9 43.54 45.72 -2.67
N SER A 10 44.42 45.03 -3.41
CA SER A 10 45.64 44.32 -2.98
C SER A 10 45.51 43.15 -1.98
N THR A 11 46.34 42.11 -2.03
CA THR A 11 47.80 42.21 -2.12
C THR A 11 48.45 40.83 -2.38
N ARG A 12 49.52 40.88 -3.19
CA ARG A 12 50.79 40.12 -3.10
C ARG A 12 50.76 38.61 -3.38
N THR A 13 51.25 38.15 -4.53
CA THR A 13 52.66 38.00 -4.97
C THR A 13 53.43 36.91 -4.20
N GLY A 14 53.74 35.83 -4.92
CA GLY A 14 55.11 35.30 -4.98
C GLY A 14 55.29 33.83 -4.62
N LEU A 15 56.05 33.16 -5.51
CA LEU A 15 57.02 32.07 -5.29
C LEU A 15 56.59 30.62 -5.62
N ASP A 16 56.97 30.23 -6.85
CA ASP A 16 58.00 29.21 -7.14
C ASP A 16 58.11 27.95 -6.24
N ARG A 17 57.85 26.78 -6.87
CA ARG A 17 58.73 25.57 -6.99
C ARG A 17 57.97 24.23 -6.96
N LYS A 18 58.04 23.51 -8.08
CA LYS A 18 58.19 22.03 -8.17
C LYS A 18 59.72 21.75 -8.14
N PRO A 19 60.29 20.53 -7.89
CA PRO A 19 59.70 19.17 -7.96
C PRO A 19 60.23 18.08 -7.00
N ALA A 20 59.65 16.86 -7.13
CA ALA A 20 60.23 15.51 -6.86
C ALA A 20 60.62 15.19 -5.40
N GLN A 21 60.66 13.96 -4.85
CA GLN A 21 60.31 12.57 -5.17
C GLN A 21 60.63 11.76 -3.88
N GLN A 22 60.10 10.53 -3.76
CA GLN A 22 60.77 9.33 -3.20
C GLN A 22 60.21 8.66 -1.92
N ALA A 23 59.70 7.44 -2.15
CA ALA A 23 59.91 6.16 -1.46
C ALA A 23 59.62 5.96 0.04
N ALA A 24 58.79 4.96 0.33
CA ALA A 24 59.10 3.91 1.31
C ALA A 24 58.26 2.65 1.02
N ALA A 25 58.92 1.48 1.08
CA ALA A 25 58.40 0.16 0.79
C ALA A 25 57.89 -0.56 2.05
N SER A 26 57.00 -1.56 1.90
CA SER A 26 57.17 -2.91 2.47
C SER A 26 55.96 -3.82 2.20
N LYS A 27 56.27 -5.05 1.78
CA LYS A 27 55.37 -6.18 1.54
C LYS A 27 55.23 -6.99 2.84
N PRO A 28 54.18 -7.82 3.01
CA PRO A 28 54.48 -9.26 3.06
C PRO A 28 53.48 -10.15 2.31
N SER A 29 54.01 -11.31 1.96
CA SER A 29 53.44 -12.40 1.17
C SER A 29 52.21 -13.07 1.78
N ALA A 30 51.27 -13.50 0.92
CA ALA A 30 50.31 -14.57 1.21
C ALA A 30 50.24 -15.52 0.00
N VAL A 31 50.31 -16.81 0.28
CA VAL A 31 50.35 -17.98 -0.61
C VAL A 31 48.97 -18.23 -1.25
N PRO A 32 48.84 -18.57 -2.55
CA PRO A 32 47.61 -19.14 -3.10
C PRO A 32 47.61 -20.69 -3.04
N PRO A 33 46.48 -21.35 -2.71
CA PRO A 33 46.32 -22.81 -2.78
C PRO A 33 46.06 -23.30 -4.23
N PRO A 34 46.10 -24.63 -4.50
CA PRO A 34 46.62 -25.19 -5.75
C PRO A 34 45.60 -25.28 -6.90
N ALA A 35 46.15 -25.50 -8.09
CA ALA A 35 45.50 -25.74 -9.36
C ALA A 35 44.27 -26.65 -9.30
N SER A 36 43.15 -26.18 -9.86
CA SER A 36 42.08 -27.03 -10.38
C SER A 36 42.12 -26.96 -11.89
N SER A 37 42.53 -28.09 -12.47
CA SER A 37 42.66 -28.35 -13.90
C SER A 37 41.38 -28.02 -14.66
N GLY A 38 41.55 -27.45 -15.86
CA GLY A 38 40.49 -27.27 -16.82
C GLY A 38 39.77 -28.58 -17.14
N GLY A 39 38.44 -28.49 -17.23
CA GLY A 39 37.58 -29.60 -17.63
C GLY A 39 36.17 -29.08 -17.90
N THR A 40 35.95 -28.56 -19.10
CA THR A 40 34.59 -28.37 -19.62
C THR A 40 33.88 -29.73 -19.59
N PRO A 41 32.64 -29.85 -19.09
CA PRO A 41 31.93 -31.13 -19.12
C PRO A 41 31.82 -31.60 -20.57
N PRO A 42 32.10 -32.89 -20.88
CA PRO A 42 32.08 -33.38 -22.24
C PRO A 42 30.66 -33.22 -22.80
N ARG A 43 30.52 -32.36 -23.81
CA ARG A 43 29.29 -32.25 -24.59
C ARG A 43 29.04 -33.61 -25.22
N ALA A 44 27.91 -34.23 -24.90
CA ALA A 44 27.49 -35.49 -25.52
C ALA A 44 27.61 -35.40 -27.06
N PRO A 45 28.09 -36.47 -27.72
CA PRO A 45 28.32 -36.46 -29.16
C PRO A 45 27.02 -36.13 -29.91
N LEU A 46 27.14 -35.41 -31.02
CA LEU A 46 25.99 -34.93 -31.81
C LEU A 46 25.03 -36.08 -32.20
N THR A 47 25.56 -37.26 -32.45
CA THR A 47 24.80 -38.48 -32.73
C THR A 47 23.86 -38.87 -31.59
N GLU A 48 24.29 -38.74 -30.34
CA GLU A 48 23.47 -39.07 -29.17
C GLU A 48 22.40 -38.02 -28.90
N ARG A 49 22.69 -36.76 -29.19
CA ARG A 49 21.71 -35.66 -29.13
C ARG A 49 20.65 -35.78 -30.22
N ILE A 50 21.03 -36.22 -31.42
CA ILE A 50 20.10 -36.47 -32.53
C ILE A 50 19.23 -37.69 -32.21
N SER A 51 19.82 -38.77 -31.69
CA SER A 51 19.08 -39.98 -31.29
C SER A 51 18.05 -39.68 -30.19
N ALA A 52 18.45 -38.94 -29.14
CA ALA A 52 17.55 -38.53 -28.06
C ALA A 52 16.43 -37.58 -28.54
N LYS A 53 16.70 -36.70 -29.49
CA LYS A 53 15.64 -35.87 -30.09
C LYS A 53 14.69 -36.70 -30.95
N LEU A 54 15.20 -37.67 -31.69
CA LEU A 54 14.38 -38.53 -32.54
C LEU A 54 13.52 -39.49 -31.72
N SER A 55 14.03 -40.04 -30.61
CA SER A 55 13.24 -40.85 -29.68
C SER A 55 12.13 -40.04 -29.03
N ASN A 56 12.43 -38.83 -28.55
CA ASN A 56 11.44 -37.95 -27.94
C ASN A 56 10.35 -37.52 -28.94
N ALA A 57 10.72 -37.25 -30.19
CA ALA A 57 9.76 -36.94 -31.25
C ALA A 57 8.90 -38.17 -31.61
N ALA A 58 9.48 -39.37 -31.62
CA ALA A 58 8.74 -40.60 -31.87
C ALA A 58 7.74 -40.92 -30.73
N ASP A 59 8.14 -40.70 -29.48
CA ASP A 59 7.27 -40.84 -28.30
C ASP A 59 6.14 -39.80 -28.30
N GLU A 60 6.43 -38.56 -28.73
CA GLU A 60 5.44 -37.49 -28.85
C GLU A 60 4.42 -37.78 -29.98
N HIS A 61 4.89 -38.32 -31.10
CA HIS A 61 4.02 -38.79 -32.19
C HIS A 61 3.17 -40.01 -31.81
N ARG A 62 3.73 -40.96 -31.03
CA ARG A 62 2.98 -42.11 -30.49
C ARG A 62 1.94 -41.67 -29.46
N ALA A 63 2.26 -40.65 -28.65
CA ALA A 63 1.34 -40.05 -27.68
C ALA A 63 0.22 -39.22 -28.34
N ASN A 64 0.40 -38.73 -29.57
CA ASN A 64 -0.64 -38.07 -30.35
C ASN A 64 -1.48 -39.04 -31.21
N ALA A 65 -0.99 -40.25 -31.47
CA ALA A 65 -1.71 -41.26 -32.23
C ALA A 65 -2.80 -42.02 -31.43
N ASN A 66 -2.74 -42.01 -30.10
CA ASN A 66 -3.73 -42.67 -29.22
C ASN A 66 -4.27 -41.71 -28.14
N PRO A 67 -5.35 -40.95 -28.41
CA PRO A 67 -5.94 -40.02 -27.44
C PRO A 67 -6.63 -40.72 -26.25
N ASP A 68 -7.06 -41.98 -26.38
CA ASP A 68 -7.82 -42.69 -25.33
C ASP A 68 -6.98 -43.18 -24.15
N SER A 69 -5.68 -43.44 -24.33
CA SER A 69 -4.79 -43.81 -23.22
C SER A 69 -4.42 -42.63 -22.34
N LYS A 70 -4.51 -41.38 -22.85
CA LYS A 70 -4.27 -40.16 -22.06
C LYS A 70 -5.43 -39.85 -21.11
N VAL A 71 -6.65 -40.30 -21.40
CA VAL A 71 -7.84 -40.04 -20.58
C VAL A 71 -7.87 -40.96 -19.35
N ALA A 72 -7.49 -42.24 -19.48
CA ALA A 72 -7.47 -43.19 -18.37
C ALA A 72 -6.38 -42.87 -17.33
N VAL A 73 -5.19 -42.43 -17.77
CA VAL A 73 -4.09 -42.07 -16.84
C VAL A 73 -4.33 -40.71 -16.18
N LYS A 74 -4.95 -39.74 -16.88
CA LYS A 74 -5.34 -38.45 -16.26
C LYS A 74 -6.43 -38.61 -15.21
N LYS A 75 -7.38 -39.54 -15.39
CA LYS A 75 -8.51 -39.73 -14.47
C LYS A 75 -8.10 -40.44 -13.17
N ALA A 76 -7.11 -41.35 -13.23
CA ALA A 76 -6.56 -41.99 -12.04
C ALA A 76 -5.64 -41.08 -11.20
N ALA A 77 -5.09 -40.00 -11.79
CA ALA A 77 -4.25 -39.02 -11.09
C ALA A 77 -5.02 -37.81 -10.51
N GLN A 78 -6.36 -37.78 -10.63
CA GLN A 78 -7.22 -36.69 -10.16
C GLN A 78 -7.95 -37.00 -8.84
N GLY A 79 -7.81 -38.20 -8.27
CA GLY A 79 -8.36 -38.55 -6.96
C GLY A 79 -7.37 -38.30 -5.84
N SER A 80 -7.68 -37.38 -4.93
CA SER A 80 -6.99 -37.15 -3.65
C SER A 80 -5.55 -36.62 -3.75
N ARG A 81 -5.40 -35.35 -4.15
CA ARG A 81 -4.25 -34.57 -3.68
C ARG A 81 -4.57 -34.10 -2.26
N PRO A 82 -3.79 -34.47 -1.23
CA PRO A 82 -3.99 -33.94 0.12
C PRO A 82 -3.91 -32.40 0.06
N PRO A 83 -4.76 -31.67 0.81
CA PRO A 83 -4.82 -30.21 0.77
C PRO A 83 -3.42 -29.66 1.04
N ARG A 84 -2.85 -29.00 0.03
CA ARG A 84 -1.46 -28.52 0.11
C ARG A 84 -1.48 -27.26 0.94
N ARG A 85 -1.06 -27.38 2.20
CA ARG A 85 -0.86 -26.24 3.12
C ARG A 85 0.25 -25.35 2.56
N ALA A 86 -0.13 -24.32 1.81
CA ALA A 86 0.78 -23.28 1.35
C ALA A 86 0.96 -22.25 2.48
N ARG A 87 2.20 -22.06 2.94
CA ARG A 87 2.56 -20.96 3.84
C ARG A 87 2.76 -19.71 2.99
N LEU A 88 1.78 -18.81 3.00
CA LEU A 88 1.86 -17.55 2.27
C LEU A 88 2.24 -16.45 3.25
N ARG A 89 3.37 -15.79 2.99
CA ARG A 89 3.76 -14.59 3.73
C ARG A 89 3.12 -13.38 3.06
N LEU A 90 2.33 -12.61 3.81
CA LEU A 90 1.86 -11.32 3.35
C LEU A 90 3.02 -10.33 3.49
N SER A 91 3.83 -10.23 2.43
CA SER A 91 5.06 -9.42 2.43
C SER A 91 4.80 -7.95 2.12
N ARG A 92 3.73 -7.63 1.36
CA ARG A 92 3.39 -6.26 0.93
C ARG A 92 1.88 -6.11 0.78
N ILE A 93 1.36 -4.96 1.18
CA ILE A 93 -0.01 -4.52 0.90
C ILE A 93 0.07 -3.47 -0.20
N ASP A 94 -0.63 -3.68 -1.32
CA ASP A 94 -0.65 -2.71 -2.40
C ASP A 94 -1.43 -1.45 -2.01
N PRO A 95 -0.80 -0.26 -1.97
CA PRO A 95 -1.46 0.98 -1.56
C PRO A 95 -2.69 1.32 -2.41
N TRP A 96 -2.67 0.92 -3.69
CA TRP A 96 -3.78 1.13 -4.60
C TRP A 96 -5.03 0.35 -4.21
N SER A 97 -4.86 -0.87 -3.65
CA SER A 97 -5.98 -1.64 -3.14
C SER A 97 -6.52 -1.00 -1.86
N VAL A 98 -5.65 -0.56 -0.96
CA VAL A 98 -6.09 0.12 0.28
C VAL A 98 -6.79 1.43 -0.01
N MET A 99 -6.30 2.22 -0.96
CA MET A 99 -6.97 3.45 -1.39
C MET A 99 -8.41 3.18 -1.82
N LYS A 100 -8.64 2.11 -2.59
CA LYS A 100 -9.99 1.75 -3.08
C LYS A 100 -10.89 1.20 -1.99
N THR A 101 -10.41 0.24 -1.18
CA THR A 101 -11.22 -0.37 -0.13
C THR A 101 -11.50 0.61 1.00
N ALA A 102 -10.52 1.46 1.35
CA ALA A 102 -10.69 2.52 2.32
C ALA A 102 -11.64 3.59 1.83
N PHE A 103 -11.55 4.03 0.57
CA PHE A 103 -12.50 4.99 0.02
C PHE A 103 -13.94 4.48 0.09
N LEU A 104 -14.19 3.22 -0.29
CA LEU A 104 -15.52 2.62 -0.20
C LEU A 104 -16.01 2.50 1.25
N LEU A 105 -15.17 1.98 2.15
CA LEU A 105 -15.48 1.88 3.57
C LEU A 105 -15.78 3.25 4.18
N SER A 106 -15.00 4.24 3.80
CA SER A 106 -15.07 5.60 4.28
C SER A 106 -16.36 6.29 3.83
N VAL A 107 -16.75 6.16 2.56
CA VAL A 107 -18.05 6.62 2.06
C VAL A 107 -19.20 5.93 2.81
N ALA A 108 -19.08 4.63 3.09
CA ALA A 108 -20.09 3.92 3.88
C ALA A 108 -20.23 4.53 5.29
N PHE A 109 -19.12 4.80 5.99
CA PHE A 109 -19.14 5.51 7.27
C PHE A 109 -19.75 6.92 7.17
N GLY A 110 -19.44 7.67 6.11
CA GLY A 110 -20.04 8.98 5.85
C GLY A 110 -21.56 8.90 5.74
N VAL A 111 -22.08 7.95 4.95
CA VAL A 111 -23.53 7.74 4.81
C VAL A 111 -24.16 7.29 6.12
N VAL A 112 -23.55 6.35 6.84
CA VAL A 112 -24.04 5.88 8.15
C VAL A 112 -24.11 7.04 9.15
N THR A 113 -23.15 7.96 9.14
CA THR A 113 -23.13 9.13 10.00
C THR A 113 -24.29 10.07 9.68
N ILE A 114 -24.54 10.35 8.40
CA ILE A 114 -25.68 11.19 7.97
C ILE A 114 -27.00 10.55 8.40
N VAL A 115 -27.19 9.25 8.16
CA VAL A 115 -28.40 8.52 8.56
C VAL A 115 -28.56 8.49 10.08
N SER A 116 -27.46 8.32 10.82
CA SER A 116 -27.47 8.32 12.29
C SER A 116 -27.92 9.68 12.83
N VAL A 117 -27.36 10.77 12.31
CA VAL A 117 -27.77 12.12 12.73
C VAL A 117 -29.21 12.40 12.33
N LEU A 118 -29.63 12.01 11.13
CA LEU A 118 -31.03 12.12 10.70
C LEU A 118 -31.97 11.39 11.66
N MET A 119 -31.62 10.18 12.08
CA MET A 119 -32.42 9.37 12.99
C MET A 119 -32.52 10.04 14.36
N VAL A 120 -31.39 10.47 14.93
CA VAL A 120 -31.36 11.22 16.20
C VAL A 120 -32.20 12.49 16.10
N TRP A 121 -32.01 13.27 15.04
CA TRP A 121 -32.73 14.52 14.82
C TRP A 121 -34.25 14.32 14.73
N SER A 122 -34.66 13.27 14.01
CA SER A 122 -36.07 12.90 13.86
C SER A 122 -36.69 12.52 15.21
N VAL A 123 -35.95 11.78 16.05
CA VAL A 123 -36.39 11.42 17.40
C VAL A 123 -36.54 12.65 18.29
N LEU A 124 -35.59 13.60 18.23
CA LEU A 124 -35.68 14.86 18.97
C LEU A 124 -36.93 15.67 18.57
N GLY A 125 -37.23 15.71 17.27
CA GLY A 125 -38.45 16.33 16.75
C GLY A 125 -39.72 15.65 17.26
N ALA A 126 -39.78 14.32 17.17
CA ALA A 126 -40.93 13.54 17.63
C ALA A 126 -41.13 13.61 19.16
N ALA A 127 -40.05 13.77 19.93
CA ALA A 127 -40.09 13.94 21.37
C ALA A 127 -40.52 15.35 21.82
N GLY A 128 -40.74 16.30 20.89
CA GLY A 128 -41.14 17.68 21.23
C GLY A 128 -40.05 18.48 21.95
N VAL A 129 -38.78 18.11 21.75
CA VAL A 129 -37.64 18.79 22.41
C VAL A 129 -37.58 20.26 22.01
N TRP A 130 -37.83 20.55 20.73
CA TRP A 130 -37.84 21.93 20.20
C TRP A 130 -38.90 22.79 20.86
N ASP A 131 -40.13 22.27 21.00
CA ASP A 131 -41.24 22.96 21.66
C ASP A 131 -40.94 23.23 23.14
N SER A 132 -40.33 22.25 23.83
CA SER A 132 -39.96 22.37 25.23
C SER A 132 -38.89 23.44 25.46
N ILE A 133 -37.91 23.52 24.56
CA ILE A 133 -36.87 24.57 24.59
C ILE A 133 -37.49 25.93 24.32
N ASN A 134 -38.29 26.06 23.26
CA ASN A 134 -38.95 27.31 22.90
C ASN A 134 -39.85 27.82 24.04
N LYS A 135 -40.62 26.93 24.69
CA LYS A 135 -41.44 27.26 25.86
C LYS A 135 -40.59 27.74 27.03
N THR A 136 -39.49 27.05 27.34
CA THR A 136 -38.59 27.44 28.44
C THR A 136 -38.00 28.83 28.21
N VAL A 137 -37.60 29.14 26.97
CA VAL A 137 -37.07 30.47 26.61
C VAL A 137 -38.17 31.53 26.74
N GLN A 138 -39.39 31.25 26.28
CA GLN A 138 -40.52 32.17 26.42
C GLN A 138 -40.85 32.46 27.90
N ASP A 139 -40.85 31.43 28.74
CA ASP A 139 -41.14 31.54 30.18
C ASP A 139 -40.07 32.38 30.93
N ILE A 140 -38.80 32.32 30.50
CA ILE A 140 -37.69 33.07 31.13
C ILE A 140 -37.56 34.49 30.58
N VAL A 141 -37.63 34.67 29.26
CA VAL A 141 -37.35 35.95 28.60
C VAL A 141 -38.52 36.92 28.73
N GLY A 142 -39.77 36.41 28.83
CA GLY A 142 -40.96 37.17 29.20
C GLY A 142 -41.16 38.49 28.46
N GLY A 143 -41.93 38.49 27.37
CA GLY A 143 -42.25 39.72 26.65
C GLY A 143 -42.72 39.48 25.22
N GLN A 144 -43.28 40.51 24.60
CA GLN A 144 -43.82 40.46 23.23
C GLN A 144 -42.76 40.16 22.17
N ASP A 145 -41.48 40.30 22.51
CA ASP A 145 -40.34 39.91 21.65
C ASP A 145 -40.04 38.39 21.72
N ALA A 146 -40.35 37.73 22.84
CA ALA A 146 -40.08 36.30 23.05
C ALA A 146 -41.04 35.39 22.28
N SER A 147 -42.24 35.86 21.92
CA SER A 147 -43.20 35.12 21.11
C SER A 147 -42.75 34.93 19.66
N SER A 148 -41.76 35.71 19.20
CA SER A 148 -41.13 35.54 17.89
C SER A 148 -39.91 34.61 17.90
N PHE A 149 -39.45 34.20 19.08
CA PHE A 149 -38.28 33.35 19.22
C PHE A 149 -38.60 31.89 18.88
N ASP A 150 -37.88 31.35 17.90
CA ASP A 150 -37.88 29.93 17.58
C ASP A 150 -36.45 29.45 17.40
N VAL A 151 -36.04 28.51 18.25
CA VAL A 151 -34.72 27.88 18.23
C VAL A 151 -34.42 27.21 16.89
N GLN A 152 -35.44 26.72 16.17
CA GLN A 152 -35.27 26.05 14.89
C GLN A 152 -34.82 27.00 13.77
N ASN A 153 -34.98 28.33 13.93
CA ASN A 153 -34.42 29.31 13.00
C ASN A 153 -32.88 29.39 13.09
N TYR A 154 -32.32 29.06 14.25
CA TYR A 154 -30.87 29.04 14.47
C TYR A 154 -30.29 27.66 14.24
N VAL A 155 -30.93 26.62 14.82
CA VAL A 155 -30.50 25.23 14.80
C VAL A 155 -31.55 24.36 14.12
N GLY A 156 -31.89 24.71 12.88
CA GLY A 156 -32.89 23.99 12.10
C GLY A 156 -32.35 22.74 11.41
N THR A 157 -33.26 21.84 11.04
CA THR A 157 -32.97 20.57 10.37
C THR A 157 -32.04 20.73 9.16
N SER A 158 -32.31 21.71 8.29
CA SER A 158 -31.50 21.96 7.10
C SER A 158 -30.07 22.38 7.42
N ARG A 159 -29.88 23.17 8.48
CA ARG A 159 -28.57 23.71 8.85
C ARG A 159 -27.72 22.65 9.55
N VAL A 160 -28.35 21.84 10.41
CA VAL A 160 -27.71 20.67 11.03
C VAL A 160 -27.35 19.63 9.98
N LEU A 161 -28.26 19.28 9.06
CA LEU A 161 -27.95 18.35 7.98
C LEU A 161 -26.84 18.86 7.06
N GLY A 162 -26.84 20.15 6.73
CA GLY A 162 -25.77 20.76 5.94
C GLY A 162 -24.41 20.66 6.64
N PHE A 163 -24.36 20.95 7.96
CA PHE A 163 -23.14 20.79 8.75
C PHE A 163 -22.71 19.32 8.86
N THR A 164 -23.64 18.40 9.09
CA THR A 164 -23.36 16.96 9.12
C THR A 164 -22.81 16.47 7.79
N MET A 165 -23.33 16.96 6.66
CA MET A 165 -22.81 16.61 5.34
C MET A 165 -21.35 17.07 5.19
N LEU A 166 -21.04 18.29 5.63
CA LEU A 166 -19.66 18.79 5.61
C LEU A 166 -18.74 17.94 6.49
N VAL A 167 -19.16 17.65 7.72
CA VAL A 167 -18.41 16.79 8.65
C VAL A 167 -18.21 15.39 8.06
N ALA A 168 -19.24 14.80 7.46
CA ALA A 168 -19.16 13.49 6.83
C ALA A 168 -18.15 13.48 5.68
N VAL A 169 -18.12 14.51 4.82
CA VAL A 169 -17.13 14.60 3.74
C VAL A 169 -15.71 14.74 4.31
N ILE A 170 -15.53 15.53 5.37
CA ILE A 170 -14.23 15.66 6.03
C ILE A 170 -13.78 14.31 6.62
N ASP A 171 -14.67 13.62 7.33
CA ASP A 171 -14.40 12.28 7.88
C ASP A 171 -14.01 11.29 6.78
N VAL A 172 -14.70 11.38 5.62
CA VAL A 172 -14.37 10.52 4.48
C VAL A 172 -12.93 10.73 4.00
N VAL A 173 -12.52 12.00 3.89
CA VAL A 173 -11.17 12.35 3.48
C VAL A 173 -10.14 11.93 4.54
N LEU A 174 -10.43 12.15 5.82
CA LEU A 174 -9.53 11.80 6.93
C LEU A 174 -9.31 10.30 7.05
N LEU A 175 -10.38 9.49 7.02
CA LEU A 175 -10.28 8.04 7.07
C LEU A 175 -9.52 7.48 5.87
N THR A 176 -9.77 8.03 4.67
CA THR A 176 -9.03 7.64 3.46
C THR A 176 -7.53 7.98 3.57
N ALA A 177 -7.20 9.16 4.11
CA ALA A 177 -5.81 9.58 4.32
C ALA A 177 -5.09 8.69 5.34
N ILE A 178 -5.73 8.40 6.48
CA ILE A 178 -5.16 7.53 7.52
C ILE A 178 -4.99 6.10 6.99
N ALA A 179 -5.96 5.57 6.24
CA ALA A 179 -5.84 4.23 5.66
C ALA A 179 -4.69 4.14 4.65
N THR A 180 -4.54 5.16 3.79
CA THR A 180 -3.43 5.23 2.83
C THR A 180 -2.09 5.31 3.55
N LEU A 181 -2.00 6.12 4.61
CA LEU A 181 -0.80 6.21 5.45
C LEU A 181 -0.52 4.89 6.17
N GLY A 182 -1.54 4.22 6.71
CA GLY A 182 -1.43 2.92 7.37
C GLY A 182 -0.91 1.84 6.43
N ALA A 183 -1.33 1.83 5.16
CA ALA A 183 -0.78 0.94 4.14
C ALA A 183 0.72 1.19 3.90
N PHE A 184 1.12 2.45 3.78
CA PHE A 184 2.53 2.82 3.59
C PHE A 184 3.38 2.43 4.81
N LEU A 185 2.89 2.71 6.02
CA LEU A 185 3.56 2.33 7.27
C LEU A 185 3.67 0.81 7.42
N TYR A 186 2.62 0.05 7.08
CA TYR A 186 2.68 -1.40 7.09
C TYR A 186 3.75 -1.92 6.13
N ASN A 187 3.83 -1.37 4.92
CA ASN A 187 4.83 -1.78 3.94
C ASN A 187 6.26 -1.52 4.43
N MET A 188 6.50 -0.40 5.11
CA MET A 188 7.78 -0.12 5.76
C MET A 188 8.06 -1.09 6.91
N ALA A 189 7.08 -1.33 7.78
CA ALA A 189 7.23 -2.26 8.90
C ALA A 189 7.49 -3.70 8.42
N ALA A 190 6.78 -4.16 7.39
CA ALA A 190 6.95 -5.48 6.80
C ALA A 190 8.33 -5.67 6.15
N ALA A 191 8.87 -4.60 5.53
CA ALA A 191 10.22 -4.62 4.98
C ALA A 191 11.30 -4.76 6.08
N LEU A 192 11.06 -4.26 7.29
CA LEU A 192 12.01 -4.31 8.41
C LEU A 192 11.86 -5.57 9.29
N LEU A 193 10.62 -6.03 9.53
CA LEU A 193 10.32 -7.10 10.48
C LEU A 193 9.98 -8.45 9.84
N GLY A 194 9.85 -8.54 8.50
CA GLY A 194 9.65 -9.81 7.78
C GLY A 194 8.21 -10.15 7.37
N GLY A 195 7.25 -9.22 7.54
CA GLY A 195 5.84 -9.39 7.14
C GLY A 195 5.02 -10.34 8.02
N ILE A 196 3.73 -10.48 7.75
CA ILE A 196 2.83 -11.36 8.53
C ILE A 196 2.74 -12.73 7.83
N GLU A 197 3.03 -13.82 8.55
CA GLU A 197 2.84 -15.18 8.05
C GLU A 197 1.36 -15.60 8.14
N VAL A 198 0.74 -15.95 7.03
CA VAL A 198 -0.65 -16.43 6.98
C VAL A 198 -0.64 -17.91 6.62
N THR A 199 -1.27 -18.74 7.46
CA THR A 199 -1.47 -20.16 7.17
C THR A 199 -2.83 -20.31 6.51
N LEU A 200 -2.85 -20.44 5.17
CA LEU A 200 -4.08 -20.83 4.48
C LEU A 200 -4.31 -22.33 4.72
N ALA A 201 -5.43 -22.65 5.35
CA ALA A 201 -6.03 -23.97 5.27
C ALA A 201 -7.03 -23.95 4.10
N GLU A 202 -6.87 -24.83 3.13
CA GLU A 202 -7.97 -25.15 2.21
C GLU A 202 -9.03 -25.87 3.06
N ASP A 203 -10.15 -25.20 3.32
CA ASP A 203 -11.33 -25.86 3.89
C ASP A 203 -12.02 -26.66 2.78
N SER A 204 -12.49 -27.86 3.15
CA SER A 204 -12.75 -28.99 2.22
C SER A 204 -14.04 -28.85 1.42
#